data_AF-A0A844CMD8-F1
#
_entry.id   AF-A0A844CMD8-F1
#
_cell.length_a   1.000
_cell.length_b   1.000
_cell.length_c   1.000
_cell.angle_alpha   90.00
_cell.angle_beta   90.00
_cell.angle_gamma   90.00
#
_symmetry.space_group_name_H-M   'P 1'
#
loop_
_entity.id
_entity.type
_entity.pdbx_description
1 polymer ?
#
loop_
_entity_poly.entity_id
_entity_poly.type
_entity_poly.pdbx_seq_one_letter_code
_entity_poly.pdbx_strand_id
1 'polypeptide(L)'
;MPADPLLRAWLWLIFLSFGSTLVSLWPWPPALAALAGGLVLGLAWLKARVILSRYLGLCDAPAWRRGFGISLALFCLLLLGLYLAPALA
;
A
#
# COMPACT_ATOMS: atom_id res chain seq x y z
N MET A 1 15.77 -19.82 16.32
CA MET A 1 16.40 -18.52 16.02
C MET A 1 15.28 -17.52 15.79
N PRO A 2 15.25 -16.37 16.48
CA PRO A 2 14.20 -15.38 16.25
C PRO A 2 14.26 -14.98 14.76
N ALA A 3 13.15 -15.11 14.05
CA ALA A 3 13.11 -14.78 12.63
C ALA A 3 13.52 -13.32 12.45
N ASP A 4 14.49 -13.08 11.56
CA ASP A 4 15.02 -11.74 11.30
C ASP A 4 13.85 -10.80 10.92
N PRO A 5 13.64 -9.71 11.68
CA PRO A 5 12.53 -8.80 11.42
C PRO A 5 12.57 -8.19 10.02
N LEU A 6 13.76 -8.08 9.41
CA LEU A 6 13.95 -7.62 8.03
C LEU A 6 13.50 -8.69 7.03
N LEU A 7 13.88 -9.96 7.25
CA LEU A 7 13.43 -11.08 6.41
C LEU A 7 11.91 -11.22 6.43
N ARG A 8 11.28 -11.05 7.60
CA ARG A 8 9.82 -11.04 7.71
C ARG A 8 9.19 -9.88 6.94
N ALA A 9 9.77 -8.69 7.01
CA ALA A 9 9.28 -7.53 6.24
C ALA A 9 9.42 -7.76 4.73
N TRP A 10 10.51 -8.36 4.30
CA TRP A 10 10.73 -8.75 2.90
C TRP A 10 9.70 -9.78 2.41
N LEU A 11 9.42 -10.82 3.19
CA LEU A 11 8.36 -11.81 2.87
C LEU A 11 6.99 -11.14 2.72
N TRP A 12 6.66 -10.17 3.59
CA TRP A 12 5.44 -9.38 3.46
C TRP A 12 5.40 -8.59 2.16
N LEU A 13 6.52 -7.97 1.74
CA LEU A 13 6.58 -7.24 0.48
C LEU A 13 6.40 -8.16 -0.73
N ILE A 14 6.94 -9.38 -0.70
CA ILE A 14 6.69 -10.39 -1.73
C ILE A 14 5.21 -10.73 -1.80
N PHE A 15 4.60 -11.05 -0.67
CA PHE A 15 3.18 -11.41 -0.62
C PHE A 15 2.29 -10.29 -1.12
N LEU A 16 2.53 -9.04 -0.70
CA LEU A 16 1.81 -7.87 -1.18
C LEU A 16 2.04 -7.62 -2.68
N SER A 17 3.23 -7.93 -3.20
CA SER A 17 3.53 -7.82 -4.63
C SER A 17 2.79 -8.84 -5.45
N PHE A 18 2.77 -10.09 -4.97
CA PHE A 18 2.00 -11.15 -5.58
C PHE A 18 0.51 -10.80 -5.60
N GLY A 19 -0.03 -10.30 -4.48
CA GLY A 19 -1.41 -9.81 -4.40
C GLY A 19 -1.70 -8.70 -5.41
N SER A 20 -0.80 -7.71 -5.55
CA SER A 20 -0.99 -6.64 -6.54
C SER A 20 -0.97 -7.16 -7.97
N THR A 21 -0.10 -8.13 -8.28
CA THR A 21 -0.04 -8.75 -9.61
C THR A 21 -1.30 -9.53 -9.92
N LEU A 22 -1.83 -10.31 -8.95
CA LEU A 22 -3.08 -11.03 -9.12
C LEU A 22 -4.25 -10.09 -9.38
N VAL A 23 -4.35 -9.00 -8.62
CA VAL A 23 -5.39 -7.98 -8.84
C VAL A 23 -5.27 -7.37 -10.24
N SER A 24 -4.06 -7.05 -10.69
CA SER A 24 -3.84 -6.45 -12.01
C SER A 24 -4.13 -7.39 -13.19
N LEU A 25 -3.87 -8.70 -13.02
CA LEU A 25 -4.10 -9.70 -14.08
C LEU A 25 -5.54 -10.21 -14.10
N TRP A 26 -6.32 -9.99 -13.04
CA TRP A 26 -7.69 -10.44 -12.97
C TRP A 26 -8.57 -9.67 -13.98
N PRO A 27 -9.39 -10.35 -14.78
CA PRO A 27 -10.26 -9.69 -15.75
C PRO A 27 -11.46 -9.05 -15.03
N TRP A 28 -11.30 -7.79 -14.60
CA TRP A 28 -12.36 -7.05 -13.93
C TRP A 28 -13.44 -6.59 -14.92
N PRO A 29 -14.73 -6.76 -14.59
CA PRO A 29 -15.80 -6.13 -15.36
C PRO A 29 -15.71 -4.60 -15.23
N PRO A 30 -16.15 -3.82 -16.24
CA PRO A 30 -16.03 -2.35 -16.23
C PRO A 30 -16.63 -1.68 -14.97
N ALA A 31 -17.74 -2.21 -14.46
CA ALA A 31 -18.40 -1.73 -13.25
C ALA A 31 -17.53 -1.85 -11.97
N LEU A 32 -16.55 -2.75 -11.96
CA LEU A 32 -15.63 -2.98 -10.84
C LEU A 32 -14.20 -2.48 -11.10
N ALA A 33 -13.96 -1.81 -12.24
CA ALA A 33 -12.63 -1.29 -12.56
C ALA A 33 -12.13 -0.32 -11.48
N ALA A 34 -13.02 0.54 -10.97
CA ALA A 34 -12.71 1.47 -9.87
C ALA A 34 -12.32 0.73 -8.58
N LEU A 35 -12.96 -0.40 -8.28
CA LEU A 35 -12.60 -1.24 -7.13
C LEU A 35 -11.21 -1.84 -7.30
N ALA A 36 -10.86 -2.32 -8.50
CA ALA A 36 -9.55 -2.87 -8.80
C ALA A 36 -8.43 -1.85 -8.54
N GLY A 37 -8.59 -0.61 -9.04
CA GLY A 37 -7.64 0.47 -8.79
C GLY A 37 -7.51 0.81 -7.31
N GLY A 38 -8.64 0.85 -6.58
CA GLY A 38 -8.65 1.06 -5.12
C GLY A 38 -7.91 -0.06 -4.35
N LEU A 39 -8.07 -1.32 -4.76
CA LEU A 39 -7.34 -2.46 -4.18
C LEU A 39 -5.84 -2.36 -4.43
N VAL A 40 -5.42 -2.04 -5.66
CA VAL A 40 -4.00 -1.84 -6.00
C VAL A 40 -3.40 -0.71 -5.17
N LEU A 41 -4.10 0.41 -5.04
CA LEU A 41 -3.66 1.54 -4.22
C LEU A 41 -3.56 1.18 -2.74
N GLY A 42 -4.53 0.42 -2.20
CA GLY A 42 -4.49 -0.10 -0.84
C GLY A 42 -3.30 -1.03 -0.59
N LEU A 43 -3.00 -1.92 -1.54
CA LEU A 43 -1.82 -2.79 -1.49
C LEU A 43 -0.51 -1.99 -1.54
N ALA A 44 -0.44 -0.95 -2.39
CA ALA A 44 0.70 -0.05 -2.45
C ALA A 44 0.90 0.73 -1.13
N TRP A 45 -0.19 1.18 -0.50
CA TRP A 45 -0.16 1.83 0.80
C TRP A 45 0.39 0.90 1.90
N LEU A 46 -0.05 -0.36 1.93
CA LEU A 46 0.48 -1.35 2.87
C LEU A 46 1.99 -1.60 2.67
N LYS A 47 2.45 -1.72 1.42
CA LYS A 47 3.88 -1.84 1.10
C LYS A 47 4.67 -0.66 1.63
N ALA A 48 4.20 0.55 1.37
CA ALA A 48 4.85 1.78 1.83
C ALA A 48 4.96 1.82 3.36
N ARG A 49 3.93 1.37 4.09
CA ARG A 49 4.00 1.26 5.56
C ARG A 49 5.05 0.25 6.04
N VAL A 50 5.20 -0.88 5.36
CA VAL A 50 6.24 -1.87 5.68
C VAL A 50 7.64 -1.28 5.46
N ILE A 51 7.86 -0.63 4.31
CA ILE A 51 9.15 0.00 3.98
C ILE A 51 9.49 1.12 4.98
N LEU A 52 8.56 2.05 5.23
CA LEU A 52 8.76 3.13 6.19
C LEU A 52 9.09 2.62 7.59
N SER A 53 8.34 1.62 8.07
CA SER A 53 8.51 1.13 9.45
C SER A 53 9.73 0.25 9.66
N ARG A 54 10.17 -0.53 8.65
CA ARG A 54 11.22 -1.54 8.81
C ARG A 54 12.51 -1.24 8.06
N TYR A 55 12.43 -0.65 6.87
CA TYR A 55 13.62 -0.34 6.06
C TYR A 55 14.18 1.05 6.37
N LEU A 56 13.32 2.03 6.69
CA LEU A 56 13.75 3.37 7.10
C LEU A 56 13.99 3.50 8.61
N GLY A 57 13.84 2.42 9.38
CA GLY A 57 14.10 2.42 10.82
C GLY A 57 13.12 3.26 11.65
N LEU A 58 12.01 3.74 11.08
CA LEU A 58 11.02 4.55 11.81
C LEU A 58 10.31 3.79 12.93
N CYS A 59 10.53 2.48 13.06
CA CYS A 59 10.14 1.74 14.25
C CYS A 59 10.75 2.30 15.55
N ASP A 60 11.93 2.89 15.48
CA ASP A 60 12.64 3.42 16.65
C ASP A 60 12.30 4.90 16.92
N ALA A 61 11.52 5.54 16.02
CA ALA A 61 11.12 6.94 16.09
C ALA A 61 9.59 7.11 15.93
N PRO A 62 8.79 6.89 17.00
CA PRO A 62 7.33 6.81 16.90
C PRO A 62 6.66 8.13 16.46
N ALA A 63 7.23 9.29 16.80
CA ALA A 63 6.72 10.59 16.36
C ALA A 63 6.82 10.76 14.83
N TRP A 64 7.99 10.46 14.26
CA TRP A 64 8.23 10.50 12.82
C TRP A 64 7.36 9.48 12.07
N ARG A 65 7.24 8.27 12.61
CA ARG A 65 6.38 7.22 12.04
C ARG A 65 4.93 7.67 11.89
N ARG A 66 4.39 8.41 12.87
CA ARG A 66 3.02 8.95 12.81
C ARG A 66 2.91 10.03 11.74
N GLY A 67 3.86 10.97 11.69
CA GLY A 67 3.88 12.03 10.67
C GLY A 67 3.91 11.47 9.25
N PHE A 68 4.87 10.59 8.95
CA PHE A 68 4.94 9.90 7.66
C PHE A 68 3.70 9.07 7.36
N GLY A 69 3.13 8.40 8.37
CA GLY A 69 1.89 7.64 8.22
C GLY A 69 0.69 8.50 7.80
N ILE A 70 0.53 9.68 8.42
CA ILE A 70 -0.53 10.63 8.10
C ILE A 70 -0.31 11.23 6.71
N SER A 71 0.90 11.71 6.40
CA SER A 71 1.22 12.28 5.09
C SER A 71 1.01 11.27 3.97
N LEU A 72 1.43 10.01 4.18
CA LEU A 72 1.21 8.93 3.23
C LEU A 72 -0.28 8.61 3.06
N ALA A 73 -1.06 8.59 4.14
CA ALA A 73 -2.49 8.35 4.07
C ALA A 73 -3.23 9.46 3.30
N LEU A 74 -2.90 10.73 3.58
CA LEU A 74 -3.45 11.88 2.85
C LEU A 74 -3.08 11.83 1.37
N PHE A 75 -1.83 11.49 1.05
CA PHE A 75 -1.39 11.33 -0.34
C PHE A 75 -2.16 10.21 -1.06
N CYS A 76 -2.31 9.04 -0.44
CA CYS A 76 -3.10 7.95 -1.01
C CYS A 76 -4.59 8.33 -1.16
N LEU A 77 -5.19 9.05 -0.21
CA LEU A 77 -6.56 9.54 -0.33
C LEU A 77 -6.72 10.51 -1.50
N LEU A 78 -5.76 11.42 -1.69
CA LEU A 78 -5.74 12.34 -2.81
C LEU A 78 -5.65 11.57 -4.15
N LEU A 79 -4.76 10.59 -4.26
CA LEU A 79 -4.66 9.74 -5.45
C LEU A 79 -5.95 8.95 -5.71
N LEU A 80 -6.58 8.42 -4.66
CA LEU A 80 -7.86 7.73 -4.78
C LEU A 80 -8.96 8.68 -5.28
N GLY A 81 -9.02 9.89 -4.73
CA GLY A 81 -9.97 10.92 -5.17
C GLY A 81 -9.78 11.29 -6.64
N LEU A 82 -8.53 11.51 -7.07
CA LEU A 82 -8.20 11.77 -8.48
C LEU A 82 -8.57 10.60 -9.39
N TYR A 83 -8.35 9.37 -8.92
CA TYR A 83 -8.69 8.16 -9.67
C TYR A 83 -10.20 7.95 -9.82
N LEU A 84 -10.97 8.29 -8.79
CA LEU A 84 -12.44 8.16 -8.80
C LEU A 84 -13.15 9.37 -9.42
N ALA A 85 -12.51 10.53 -9.52
CA ALA A 85 -13.09 11.73 -10.13
C ALA A 85 -13.77 11.49 -11.49
N PRO A 86 -13.16 10.80 -12.48
CA PRO A 86 -13.83 10.51 -13.76
C PRO A 86 -14.97 9.49 -13.65
N ALA A 87 -15.02 8.66 -12.61
CA ALA A 87 -16.09 7.70 -12.41
C ALA A 87 -17.36 8.34 -11.80
N LEU A 88 -17.23 9.57 -11.30
CA LEU A 88 -18.29 10.35 -10.66
C LEU A 88 -18.79 11.51 -11.55
N ALA A 89 -18.13 11.75 -12.68
CA ALA A 89 -18.44 12.81 -13.64
C ALA A 89 -19.24 12.25 -14.82
#